data_AF-A0A4R7FBB6-F1
#
_entry.id   AF-A0A4R7FBB6-F1
#
_cell.length_a   1.000
_cell.length_b   1.000
_cell.length_c   1.000
_cell.angle_alpha   90.00
_cell.angle_beta   90.00
_cell.angle_gamma   90.00
#
_symmetry.space_group_name_H-M   'P 1'
#
loop_
_entity.id
_entity.type
_entity.pdbx_description
1 polymer ?
#
loop_
_entity_poly.entity_id
_entity_poly.type
_entity_poly.pdbx_seq_one_letter_code
_entity_poly.pdbx_strand_id
1 'polypeptide(L)'
;MHSHQFAHWPFADAHNTASFSTTKVVREHLPVLMVSHDADGAWQFLDATTDEPGEALLVCMACIYERDQSLEQIADLPLGWSAWRQEVGGSWERAENPPEDDDEDDNNAA
;
A
#
# COMPACT_ATOMS: atom_id res chain seq x y z
N MET A 1 -0.47 -1.77 22.90
CA MET A 1 0.38 -2.47 21.91
C MET A 1 -0.21 -3.86 21.75
N HIS A 2 -0.60 -4.23 20.53
CA HIS A 2 -1.10 -5.57 20.24
C HIS A 2 0.03 -6.38 19.62
N SER A 3 0.03 -7.68 19.84
CA SER A 3 1.02 -8.60 19.28
C SER A 3 0.54 -9.10 17.93
N HIS A 4 1.47 -9.28 17.00
CA HIS A 4 1.20 -9.92 15.71
C HIS A 4 1.73 -11.35 15.69
N GLN A 5 1.02 -12.24 15.00
CA GLN A 5 1.35 -13.65 14.86
C GLN A 5 1.49 -13.99 13.37
N PHE A 6 2.72 -13.98 12.88
CA PHE A 6 3.10 -14.51 11.56
C PHE A 6 4.40 -15.32 11.69
N ALA A 7 4.58 -16.32 10.84
CA ALA A 7 5.76 -17.18 10.85
C ALA A 7 7.02 -16.46 10.35
N HIS A 8 6.86 -15.51 9.42
CA HIS A 8 7.93 -14.77 8.79
C HIS A 8 7.44 -13.38 8.37
N TRP A 9 8.31 -12.37 8.51
CA TRP A 9 8.09 -11.02 8.03
C TRP A 9 8.94 -10.76 6.78
N PRO A 10 8.33 -10.51 5.61
CA PRO A 10 9.06 -10.44 4.34
C PRO A 10 9.52 -9.02 3.95
N PHE A 11 8.98 -7.98 4.58
CA PHE A 11 9.30 -6.59 4.22
C PHE A 11 10.63 -6.16 4.83
N ALA A 12 11.36 -5.29 4.13
CA ALA A 12 12.55 -4.63 4.66
C ALA A 12 12.20 -3.63 5.78
N ASP A 13 11.00 -3.04 5.70
CA ASP A 13 10.42 -2.14 6.68
C ASP A 13 10.14 -2.83 8.03
N ALA A 14 10.09 -2.04 9.11
CA ALA A 14 9.72 -2.55 10.42
C ALA A 14 8.24 -2.99 10.46
N HIS A 15 7.91 -3.97 11.31
CA HIS A 15 6.53 -4.47 11.45
C HIS A 15 5.52 -3.36 11.81
N ASN A 16 5.99 -2.35 12.54
CA ASN A 16 5.23 -1.20 13.00
C ASN A 16 5.30 0.01 12.03
N THR A 17 5.86 -0.16 10.83
CA THR A 17 5.82 0.88 9.79
C THR A 17 4.37 1.27 9.53
N ALA A 18 4.13 2.58 9.50
CA ALA A 18 2.82 3.14 9.30
C ALA A 18 2.47 3.09 7.81
N SER A 19 1.28 2.59 7.51
CA SER A 19 0.74 2.47 6.16
C SER A 19 -0.68 3.03 6.11
N PHE A 20 -1.05 3.59 4.97
CA PHE A 20 -2.41 4.03 4.71
C PHE A 20 -3.25 2.87 4.21
N SER A 21 -4.51 2.80 4.62
CA SER A 21 -5.47 1.83 4.10
C SER A 21 -6.89 2.36 4.18
N THR A 22 -7.82 1.79 3.41
CA THR A 22 -9.22 2.24 3.45
C THR A 22 -9.93 1.67 4.68
N THR A 23 -10.96 2.40 5.16
CA THR A 23 -11.86 1.88 6.20
C THR A 23 -12.48 0.54 5.83
N LYS A 24 -12.77 0.31 4.54
CA LYS A 24 -13.30 -0.98 4.04
C LYS A 24 -12.30 -2.13 4.24
N VAL A 25 -11.04 -1.94 3.88
CA VAL A 25 -9.99 -2.95 4.10
C VAL A 25 -9.78 -3.21 5.60
N VAL A 26 -9.74 -2.14 6.42
CA VAL A 26 -9.38 -2.26 7.83
C VAL A 26 -10.55 -2.73 8.72
N ARG A 27 -11.76 -2.20 8.52
CA ARG A 27 -12.92 -2.46 9.38
C ARG A 27 -13.89 -3.48 8.79
N GLU A 28 -14.10 -3.45 7.48
CA GLU A 28 -15.01 -4.36 6.77
C GLU A 28 -14.31 -5.63 6.28
N HIS A 29 -12.98 -5.71 6.48
CA HIS A 29 -12.15 -6.86 6.11
C HIS A 29 -12.20 -7.17 4.60
N LEU A 30 -12.36 -6.14 3.78
CA LEU A 30 -12.21 -6.29 2.34
C LEU A 30 -10.77 -6.66 1.97
N PRO A 31 -10.59 -7.43 0.90
CA PRO A 31 -9.27 -7.82 0.45
C PRO A 31 -8.49 -6.63 -0.09
N VAL A 32 -7.18 -6.64 0.16
CA VAL A 32 -6.25 -5.73 -0.51
C VAL A 32 -6.12 -6.19 -1.96
N LEU A 33 -6.44 -5.32 -2.91
CA LEU A 33 -6.32 -5.63 -4.33
C LEU A 33 -5.35 -4.68 -5.05
N MET A 34 -5.00 -3.58 -4.42
CA MET A 34 -4.04 -2.60 -4.92
C MET A 34 -3.13 -2.14 -3.78
N VAL A 35 -1.84 -2.01 -4.08
CA VAL A 35 -0.80 -1.55 -3.16
C VAL A 35 0.05 -0.51 -3.87
N SER A 36 0.30 0.62 -3.23
CA SER A 36 1.24 1.64 -3.70
C SER A 36 2.39 1.76 -2.71
N HIS A 37 3.61 1.87 -3.23
CA HIS A 37 4.79 2.28 -2.49
C HIS A 37 5.24 3.62 -3.06
N ASP A 38 4.86 4.69 -2.38
CA ASP A 38 5.13 6.06 -2.82
C ASP A 38 6.64 6.37 -2.81
N ALA A 39 7.06 7.40 -3.54
CA ALA A 39 8.46 7.80 -3.61
C ALA A 39 9.05 8.20 -2.24
N ASP A 40 8.20 8.72 -1.34
CA ASP A 40 8.55 9.05 0.04
C ASP A 40 8.66 7.83 0.99
N GLY A 41 8.43 6.61 0.50
CA GLY A 41 8.47 5.38 1.30
C GLY A 41 7.18 5.10 2.09
N ALA A 42 6.09 5.79 1.75
CA ALA A 42 4.78 5.50 2.31
C ALA A 42 4.17 4.27 1.61
N TRP A 43 3.59 3.38 2.40
CA TRP A 43 2.83 2.23 1.90
C TRP A 43 1.34 2.52 1.95
N GLN A 44 0.62 2.17 0.89
CA GLN A 44 -0.84 2.29 0.79
C GLN A 44 -1.46 0.94 0.40
N PHE A 45 -2.47 0.47 1.14
CA PHE A 45 -3.18 -0.79 0.90
C PHE A 45 -4.66 -0.55 0.66
N LEU A 46 -5.12 -0.79 -0.56
CA LEU A 46 -6.42 -0.35 -1.05
C LEU A 46 -7.23 -1.54 -1.58
N ASP A 47 -8.56 -1.43 -1.47
CA ASP A 47 -9.48 -2.28 -2.22
C ASP A 47 -9.64 -1.71 -3.65
N ALA A 48 -9.64 -2.57 -4.67
CA ALA A 48 -9.75 -2.16 -6.08
C ALA A 48 -11.14 -1.60 -6.45
N THR A 49 -11.99 -1.29 -5.45
CA THR A 49 -13.37 -0.82 -5.66
C THR A 49 -13.55 0.66 -5.30
N THR A 50 -12.50 1.33 -4.85
CA THR A 50 -12.60 2.68 -4.29
C THR A 50 -12.17 3.71 -5.33
N ASP A 51 -13.12 4.07 -6.21
CA ASP A 51 -13.09 5.28 -7.05
C ASP A 51 -13.47 6.54 -6.21
N GLU A 52 -14.14 6.33 -5.07
CA GLU A 52 -14.48 7.38 -4.10
C GLU A 52 -13.47 7.37 -2.95
N PRO A 53 -12.77 8.46 -2.62
CA PRO A 53 -11.84 8.49 -1.50
C PRO A 53 -12.60 8.23 -0.19
N GLY A 54 -12.58 6.97 0.26
CA GLY A 54 -13.03 6.62 1.60
C GLY A 54 -12.12 7.24 2.64
N GLU A 55 -12.53 7.22 3.91
CA GLU A 55 -11.65 7.63 5.00
C GLU A 55 -10.38 6.76 5.00
N ALA A 56 -9.25 7.38 4.67
CA ALA A 56 -7.93 6.80 4.80
C ALA A 56 -7.60 6.64 6.29
N LEU A 57 -7.25 5.43 6.67
CA LEU A 57 -6.84 5.06 8.01
C LEU A 57 -5.35 4.76 8.02
N LEU A 58 -4.66 5.29 9.03
CA LEU A 58 -3.29 4.91 9.31
C LEU A 58 -3.28 3.63 10.14
N VAL A 59 -2.65 2.58 9.62
CA VAL A 59 -2.55 1.27 10.24
C VAL A 59 -1.13 0.74 10.14
N CYS A 60 -0.77 -0.21 10.99
CA CYS A 60 0.54 -0.85 10.91
C CYS A 60 0.59 -1.85 9.75
N MET A 61 1.71 -1.93 9.02
CA MET A 61 1.84 -2.91 7.92
C MET A 61 1.61 -4.35 8.41
N ALA A 62 2.11 -4.69 9.60
CA ALA A 62 1.87 -5.99 10.22
C ALA A 62 0.38 -6.33 10.42
N CYS A 63 -0.46 -5.33 10.66
CA CYS A 63 -1.89 -5.47 10.83
C CYS A 63 -2.57 -5.94 9.53
N ILE A 64 -2.05 -5.49 8.38
CA ILE A 64 -2.54 -5.86 7.07
C ILE A 64 -1.96 -7.21 6.65
N TYR A 65 -0.64 -7.41 6.81
CA TYR A 65 0.04 -8.64 6.45
C TYR A 65 -0.45 -9.87 7.22
N GLU A 66 -0.80 -9.72 8.50
CA GLU A 66 -1.38 -10.82 9.29
C GLU A 66 -2.71 -11.33 8.69
N ARG A 67 -3.46 -10.45 8.03
CA ARG A 67 -4.73 -10.79 7.38
C ARG A 67 -4.52 -11.37 5.99
N ASP A 68 -3.49 -10.88 5.31
CA ASP A 68 -3.17 -11.25 3.95
C ASP A 68 -1.67 -11.45 3.74
N GLN A 69 -1.24 -12.71 3.93
CA GLN A 69 0.16 -13.08 3.79
C GLN A 69 0.62 -13.11 2.33
N SER A 70 -0.30 -13.12 1.35
CA SER A 70 0.07 -13.10 -0.06
C SER A 70 0.71 -11.78 -0.51
N LEU A 71 0.69 -10.76 0.36
CA LEU A 71 1.48 -9.54 0.22
C LEU A 71 3.00 -9.80 0.29
N GLU A 72 3.45 -10.96 0.75
CA GLU A 72 4.86 -11.35 0.68
C GLU A 72 5.41 -11.31 -0.76
N GLN A 73 4.55 -11.54 -1.75
CA GLN A 73 4.89 -11.49 -3.18
C GLN A 73 5.23 -10.10 -3.69
N ILE A 74 4.95 -9.05 -2.91
CA ILE A 74 5.27 -7.65 -3.24
C ILE A 74 6.07 -6.98 -2.13
N ALA A 75 6.65 -7.76 -1.21
CA ALA A 75 7.47 -7.21 -0.15
C ALA A 75 8.75 -6.56 -0.67
N ASP A 76 9.16 -6.90 -1.90
CA ASP A 76 10.26 -6.31 -2.64
C ASP A 76 9.84 -5.12 -3.55
N LEU A 77 8.60 -4.62 -3.43
CA LEU A 77 8.10 -3.55 -4.29
C LEU A 77 8.97 -2.29 -4.15
N PRO A 78 9.58 -1.78 -5.25
CA PRO A 78 10.43 -0.60 -5.19
C PRO A 78 9.65 0.67 -4.82
N LEU A 79 10.37 1.71 -4.38
CA LEU A 79 9.81 3.04 -4.20
C LEU A 79 9.30 3.59 -5.54
N GLY A 80 8.17 4.29 -5.50
CA GLY A 80 7.50 4.82 -6.69
C GLY A 80 6.87 3.73 -7.57
N TRP A 81 6.52 2.57 -7.01
CA TRP A 81 5.85 1.50 -7.75
C TRP A 81 4.51 1.16 -7.13
N SER A 82 3.59 0.71 -7.97
CA SER A 82 2.31 0.14 -7.57
C SER A 82 2.19 -1.31 -8.01
N ALA A 83 1.41 -2.08 -7.26
CA ALA A 83 1.04 -3.43 -7.59
C ALA A 83 -0.47 -3.64 -7.43
N TRP A 84 -1.09 -4.42 -8.32
CA TRP A 84 -2.51 -4.78 -8.25
C TRP A 84 -2.76 -6.24 -8.61
N ARG A 85 -3.92 -6.75 -8.23
CA ARG A 85 -4.37 -8.11 -8.54
C ARG A 85 -5.88 -8.17 -8.66
N GLN A 86 -6.38 -9.19 -9.37
CA GLN A 86 -7.82 -9.39 -9.57
C GLN A 86 -8.53 -10.00 -8.36
N GLU A 87 -7.84 -10.86 -7.59
CA GLU A 87 -8.43 -11.60 -6.46
C GLU A 87 -7.38 -11.97 -5.40
N VAL A 88 -7.85 -12.33 -4.20
CA VAL A 88 -6.96 -12.76 -3.09
C VAL A 88 -6.22 -14.03 -3.46
N GLY A 89 -4.91 -14.02 -3.29
CA GLY A 89 -4.04 -15.15 -3.66
C GLY A 89 -3.72 -15.23 -5.16
N GLY A 90 -4.28 -14.33 -5.98
CA GLY A 90 -3.89 -14.14 -7.36
C GLY A 90 -2.46 -13.59 -7.51
N SER A 91 -1.94 -13.61 -8.73
CA SER A 91 -0.65 -13.01 -9.05
C SER A 91 -0.74 -11.48 -9.04
N TRP A 92 0.30 -10.84 -8.53
CA TRP A 92 0.43 -9.39 -8.55
C TRP A 92 1.01 -8.91 -9.88
N GLU A 93 0.32 -7.98 -10.51
CA GLU A 93 0.83 -7.14 -11.58
C GLU A 93 1.51 -5.92 -10.95
N ARG A 94 2.59 -5.43 -11.53
CA ARG A 94 3.40 -4.32 -10.99
C ARG A 94 3.67 -3.30 -12.07
N ALA A 95 3.63 -2.01 -11.74
CA ALA A 95 4.10 -0.94 -12.61
C ALA A 95 4.75 0.19 -11.81
N GLU A 96 5.66 0.90 -12.48
CA GLU A 96 6.21 2.16 -11.99
C GLU A 96 5.11 3.24 -12.02
N ASN A 97 5.01 4.00 -10.93
CA ASN A 97 4.12 5.15 -10.87
C ASN A 97 4.68 6.25 -11.79
N PRO A 98 3.81 7.02 -12.47
CA PRO A 98 4.27 8.19 -13.18
C PRO A 98 5.05 9.10 -12.20
N PRO A 99 6.11 9.79 -12.66
CA PRO A 99 6.76 10.79 -11.83
C PRO A 99 5.69 11.77 -11.37
N GLU A 100 5.67 12.08 -10.08
CA GLU A 100 4.88 13.20 -9.59
C GLU A 100 5.43 14.45 -10.29
N ASP A 101 4.69 14.96 -11.27
CA ASP A 101 5.02 16.22 -11.95
C ASP A 101 5.15 17.29 -10.84
N ASP A 102 6.39 17.65 -10.52
CA ASP A 102 6.70 18.89 -9.80
C ASP A 102 6.24 19.99 -10.76
N ASP A 103 5.02 20.51 -10.55
CA ASP A 103 4.48 21.65 -11.29
C ASP A 103 5.60 22.69 -11.41
N GLU A 104 6.14 22.82 -12.63
CA GLU A 104 7.17 23.78 -12.98
C GLU A 104 6.54 25.18 -12.85
N ASP A 105 6.50 25.71 -11.63
CA ASP A 105 6.17 27.10 -11.31
C ASP A 105 7.36 27.97 -11.77
N ASP A 106 7.54 28.09 -13.08
CA ASP A 106 8.33 29.18 -13.66
C ASP A 106 7.47 30.46 -13.61
N ASN A 107 7.41 31.03 -12.42
CA ASN A 107 7.15 32.44 -12.21
C ASN A 107 8.24 33.28 -12.91
N ASN A 108 8.15 33.50 -14.22
CA ASN A 108 8.87 34.60 -14.85
C ASN A 108 7.98 35.84 -14.95
N ALA A 109 7.98 36.60 -13.86
CA ALA A 109 7.65 38.00 -13.88
C ALA A 109 8.64 38.77 -14.77
N ALA A 110 8.14 39.44 -15.81
CA ALA A 110 8.82 40.56 -16.46
C ALA A 110 7.79 41.59 -16.95
#